data_AF-A0A917IQD4-F1
#
_entry.id   AF-A0A917IQD4-F1
#
_cell.length_a   1.000
_cell.length_b   1.000
_cell.length_c   1.000
_cell.angle_alpha   90.00
_cell.angle_beta   90.00
_cell.angle_gamma   90.00
#
_symmetry.space_group_name_H-M   'P 1'
#
loop_
_entity.id
_entity.type
_entity.pdbx_description
1 polymer ?
#
loop_
_entity_poly.entity_id
_entity_poly.type
_entity_poly.pdbx_seq_one_letter_code
_entity_poly.pdbx_strand_id
1 'polypeptide(L)'
;MPNQALYTGALKAVRPRSEASAAPRSTSRERLFKIPAELVPAARAWLESGDEAPCQLRTASTVVFVRDGQDGLETILTYRPGLSPMGSVAFPGGVSVADDCDPLPWIGPSPQTWAQAFKEDDVVAAHAAVVGAIRESFEETGMLLAGSDELSTVEGSADGFDQMAAREAVASGDKRFSDYLSMRGLKLRTDLLKPLSRWQSPDYRHKRYDIHYFACAAPVGQSAALLKSKGIWGEWVNVRELIADPTSTRIGDAIGAEETVGKPFERLVTPGTLCVLETLAAASTSVAFLAQKRTVQVKKAEIIEQDGEYLLRYTTPKKAGTWEKCSL
;
A
#
# COMPACT_ATOMS: atom_id res chain seq x y z
N MET A 1 60.05 -17.49 32.57
CA MET A 1 58.66 -16.99 32.60
C MET A 1 58.60 -15.79 31.67
N PRO A 2 58.18 -15.96 30.40
CA PRO A 2 58.50 -15.04 29.33
C PRO A 2 57.35 -14.11 28.90
N ASN A 3 57.76 -12.87 28.62
CA ASN A 3 57.44 -12.00 27.49
C ASN A 3 56.03 -11.43 27.27
N GLN A 4 55.96 -10.09 27.44
CA GLN A 4 55.07 -9.19 26.73
C GLN A 4 55.23 -9.39 25.22
N ALA A 5 54.18 -9.87 24.55
CA ALA A 5 54.06 -9.83 23.10
C ALA A 5 53.25 -8.59 22.71
N LEU A 6 53.96 -7.53 22.35
CA LEU A 6 53.45 -6.43 21.54
C LEU A 6 52.99 -7.02 20.20
N TYR A 7 51.69 -6.94 19.92
CA TYR A 7 51.16 -7.34 18.62
C TYR A 7 51.41 -6.20 17.61
N THR A 8 52.57 -6.27 16.94
CA THR A 8 52.89 -5.50 15.74
C THR A 8 52.33 -6.22 14.52
N GLY A 9 51.03 -6.04 14.25
CA GLY A 9 50.37 -6.51 13.03
C GLY A 9 50.23 -5.36 12.03
N ALA A 10 51.08 -5.37 11.00
CA ALA A 10 51.11 -4.37 9.93
C ALA A 10 49.73 -4.12 9.29
N LEU A 11 49.30 -2.85 9.23
CA LEU A 11 48.17 -2.41 8.43
C LEU A 11 48.46 -2.70 6.96
N LYS A 12 47.69 -3.61 6.35
CA LYS A 12 47.69 -3.77 4.89
C LYS A 12 47.19 -2.46 4.28
N ALA A 13 48.02 -1.84 3.44
CA ALA A 13 47.67 -0.66 2.66
C ALA A 13 46.36 -0.92 1.89
N VAL A 14 45.36 -0.08 2.17
CA VAL A 14 44.10 -0.04 1.42
C VAL A 14 44.45 0.42 0.01
N ARG A 15 44.20 -0.45 -0.99
CA ARG A 15 44.33 -0.05 -2.41
C ARG A 15 43.40 1.14 -2.67
N PRO A 16 43.84 2.18 -3.39
CA PRO A 16 42.95 3.26 -3.77
C PRO A 16 41.79 2.67 -4.57
N ARG A 17 40.58 3.01 -4.12
CA ARG A 17 39.31 2.64 -4.77
C ARG A 17 39.39 3.18 -6.19
N SER A 18 39.45 2.30 -7.20
CA SER A 18 39.32 2.74 -8.59
C SER A 18 38.03 3.54 -8.69
N GLU A 19 38.09 4.75 -9.22
CA GLU A 19 36.90 5.56 -9.52
C GLU A 19 35.96 4.70 -10.35
N ALA A 20 34.96 4.13 -9.68
CA ALA A 20 33.90 3.41 -10.34
C ALA A 20 33.15 4.47 -11.15
N SER A 21 33.39 4.46 -12.46
CA SER A 21 32.57 5.14 -13.46
C SER A 21 31.12 5.01 -13.03
N ALA A 22 30.47 6.15 -12.78
CA ALA A 22 29.09 6.21 -12.39
C ALA A 22 28.28 5.35 -13.36
N ALA A 23 27.68 4.27 -12.84
CA ALA A 23 26.83 3.39 -13.64
C ALA A 23 25.80 4.25 -14.38
N PRO A 24 25.58 4.02 -15.68
CA PRO A 24 24.61 4.79 -16.44
C PRO A 24 23.26 4.68 -15.72
N ARG A 25 22.61 5.83 -15.50
CA ARG A 25 21.25 5.89 -14.97
C ARG A 25 20.41 4.89 -15.75
N SER A 26 19.97 3.82 -15.07
CA SER A 26 19.05 2.83 -15.61
C SER A 26 17.89 3.57 -16.26
N THR A 27 17.83 3.54 -17.59
CA THR A 27 16.66 3.96 -18.34
C THR A 27 15.53 3.04 -17.90
N SER A 28 14.65 3.52 -17.01
CA SER A 28 13.46 2.78 -16.62
C SER A 28 12.65 2.54 -17.90
N ARG A 29 12.71 1.32 -18.44
CA ARG A 29 11.80 0.94 -19.53
C ARG A 29 10.38 1.14 -19.00
N GLU A 30 9.61 1.90 -19.75
CA GLU A 30 8.21 2.16 -19.48
C GLU A 30 7.47 0.81 -19.43
N ARG A 31 6.93 0.45 -18.25
CA ARG A 31 6.22 -0.82 -18.07
C ARG A 31 4.76 -0.67 -18.45
N LEU A 32 4.28 -1.62 -19.22
CA LEU A 32 2.89 -1.70 -19.69
C LEU A 32 2.18 -2.84 -18.97
N PHE A 33 0.90 -2.63 -18.65
CA PHE A 33 0.05 -3.63 -18.00
C PHE A 33 -1.14 -3.97 -18.88
N LYS A 34 -1.45 -5.25 -19.00
CA LYS A 34 -2.62 -5.70 -19.78
C LYS A 34 -3.91 -5.23 -19.11
N ILE A 35 -4.83 -4.70 -19.90
CA ILE A 35 -6.22 -4.50 -19.46
C ILE A 35 -6.90 -5.88 -19.43
N PRO A 36 -7.56 -6.27 -18.33
CA PRO A 36 -8.37 -7.49 -18.30
C PRO A 36 -9.37 -7.53 -19.45
N ALA A 37 -9.54 -8.70 -20.08
CA ALA A 37 -10.32 -8.85 -21.32
C ALA A 37 -11.75 -8.32 -21.18
N GLU A 38 -12.35 -8.53 -20.02
CA GLU A 38 -13.69 -8.08 -19.66
C GLU A 38 -13.82 -6.55 -19.55
N LEU A 39 -12.71 -5.81 -19.46
CA LEU A 39 -12.68 -4.35 -19.38
C LEU A 39 -12.24 -3.67 -20.68
N VAL A 40 -11.79 -4.45 -21.67
CA VAL A 40 -11.36 -3.91 -22.97
C VAL A 40 -12.49 -3.13 -23.67
N PRO A 41 -13.77 -3.59 -23.68
CA PRO A 41 -14.86 -2.81 -24.28
C PRO A 41 -15.05 -1.44 -23.61
N ALA A 42 -14.93 -1.36 -22.29
CA ALA A 42 -15.03 -0.10 -21.56
C ALA A 42 -13.86 0.83 -21.84
N ALA A 43 -12.64 0.30 -21.92
CA ALA A 43 -11.45 1.06 -22.28
C ALA A 43 -11.54 1.64 -23.71
N ARG A 44 -12.07 0.86 -24.66
CA ARG A 44 -12.30 1.31 -26.03
C ARG A 44 -13.35 2.41 -26.09
N ALA A 45 -14.52 2.19 -25.48
CA ALA A 45 -15.59 3.18 -25.45
C ALA A 45 -15.14 4.51 -24.84
N TRP A 46 -14.27 4.46 -23.82
CA TRP A 46 -13.65 5.65 -23.22
C TRP A 46 -12.73 6.41 -24.19
N LEU A 47 -11.95 5.70 -25.01
CA LEU A 47 -11.11 6.36 -26.02
C LEU A 47 -11.95 6.97 -27.16
N GLU A 48 -13.06 6.33 -27.51
CA GLU A 48 -13.98 6.79 -28.55
C GLU A 48 -14.80 8.01 -28.10
N SER A 49 -15.10 8.15 -26.80
CA SER A 49 -15.89 9.27 -26.27
C SER A 49 -15.12 10.59 -26.18
N GLY A 50 -13.77 10.54 -26.10
CA GLY A 50 -12.83 11.64 -26.32
C GLY A 50 -12.82 12.80 -25.30
N ASP A 51 -13.97 13.17 -24.74
CA ASP A 51 -14.17 14.42 -23.99
C ASP A 51 -15.05 14.29 -22.73
N GLU A 52 -15.45 13.07 -22.34
CA GLU A 52 -16.18 12.88 -21.09
C GLU A 52 -15.25 13.02 -19.88
N ALA A 53 -15.72 13.72 -18.84
CA ALA A 53 -15.01 13.76 -17.56
C ALA A 53 -15.16 12.40 -16.85
N PRO A 54 -14.07 11.79 -16.36
CA PRO A 54 -14.17 10.49 -15.72
C PRO A 54 -14.88 10.61 -14.37
N CYS A 55 -15.41 9.50 -13.88
CA CYS A 55 -15.99 9.45 -12.53
C CYS A 55 -15.01 9.98 -11.48
N GLN A 56 -15.55 10.59 -10.42
CA GLN A 56 -14.72 11.12 -9.34
C GLN A 56 -13.90 10.02 -8.66
N LEU A 57 -12.67 10.37 -8.30
CA LEU A 57 -11.79 9.52 -7.51
C LEU A 57 -12.27 9.54 -6.06
N ARG A 58 -12.42 8.36 -5.46
CA ARG A 58 -12.62 8.21 -4.02
C ARG A 58 -11.28 7.97 -3.34
N THR A 59 -11.00 8.72 -2.28
CA THR A 59 -9.81 8.49 -1.46
C THR A 59 -9.85 7.08 -0.90
N ALA A 60 -8.76 6.36 -1.07
CA ALA A 60 -8.56 5.04 -0.49
C ALA A 60 -7.13 4.95 0.06
N SER A 61 -6.94 4.03 0.98
CA SER A 61 -5.64 3.82 1.63
C SER A 61 -5.37 2.36 1.85
N THR A 62 -4.09 2.03 1.92
CA THR A 62 -3.65 0.68 2.21
C THR A 62 -2.33 0.68 2.96
N VAL A 63 -2.14 -0.28 3.85
CA VAL A 63 -0.94 -0.42 4.67
C VAL A 63 -0.18 -1.69 4.28
N VAL A 64 1.05 -1.48 3.83
CA VAL A 64 2.03 -2.51 3.54
C VAL A 64 2.79 -2.80 4.82
N PHE A 65 2.30 -3.77 5.61
CA PHE A 65 3.01 -4.25 6.77
C PHE A 65 4.16 -5.14 6.34
N VAL A 66 5.37 -4.86 6.82
CA VAL A 66 6.58 -5.61 6.48
C VAL A 66 7.23 -6.21 7.72
N ARG A 67 7.68 -7.45 7.60
CA ARG A 67 8.56 -8.10 8.58
C ARG A 67 9.65 -8.91 7.88
N ASP A 68 10.74 -9.15 8.60
CA ASP A 68 11.80 -10.05 8.14
C ASP A 68 11.35 -11.51 8.36
N GLY A 69 11.27 -12.27 7.27
CA GLY A 69 11.06 -13.72 7.28
C GLY A 69 12.37 -14.48 7.05
N GLN A 70 12.28 -15.81 7.02
CA GLN A 70 13.46 -16.68 6.88
C GLN A 70 14.21 -16.45 5.54
N ASP A 71 13.46 -16.31 4.44
CA ASP A 71 14.01 -16.22 3.08
C ASP A 71 13.69 -14.88 2.39
N GLY A 72 13.63 -13.80 3.18
CA GLY A 72 13.36 -12.45 2.71
C GLY A 72 12.18 -11.81 3.41
N LEU A 73 11.66 -10.73 2.83
CA LEU A 73 10.56 -9.99 3.42
C LEU A 73 9.23 -10.72 3.27
N GLU A 74 8.42 -10.60 4.31
CA GLU A 74 7.03 -11.01 4.31
C GLU A 74 6.12 -9.80 4.42
N THR A 75 4.96 -9.90 3.78
CA THR A 75 3.86 -8.94 3.91
C THR A 75 2.55 -9.70 4.07
N ILE A 76 1.57 -9.08 4.72
CA ILE A 76 0.21 -9.61 4.72
C ILE A 76 -0.53 -9.17 3.45
N LEU A 77 -1.22 -10.11 2.80
CA LEU A 77 -2.19 -9.86 1.74
C LEU A 77 -3.55 -10.42 2.17
N THR A 78 -4.62 -9.79 1.74
CA THR A 78 -6.01 -10.18 2.02
C THR A 78 -6.78 -10.36 0.72
N TYR A 79 -7.75 -11.28 0.76
CA TYR A 79 -8.70 -11.49 -0.31
C TYR A 79 -9.93 -10.59 -0.12
N ARG A 80 -10.33 -9.94 -1.21
CA ARG A 80 -11.51 -9.09 -1.32
C ARG A 80 -12.54 -9.78 -2.22
N PRO A 81 -13.70 -10.17 -1.68
CA PRO A 81 -14.75 -10.80 -2.48
C PRO A 81 -15.22 -9.94 -3.66
N GLY A 82 -15.44 -10.60 -4.80
CA GLY A 82 -15.95 -9.98 -6.01
C GLY A 82 -14.90 -9.30 -6.89
N LEU A 83 -15.35 -8.77 -8.03
CA LEU A 83 -14.52 -8.07 -9.02
C LEU A 83 -14.19 -6.64 -8.57
N SER A 84 -13.44 -6.53 -7.46
CA SER A 84 -12.99 -5.27 -6.89
C SER A 84 -12.10 -4.50 -7.90
N PRO A 85 -12.39 -3.22 -8.19
CA PRO A 85 -11.50 -2.41 -9.03
C PRO A 85 -10.13 -2.13 -8.38
N MET A 86 -9.97 -2.43 -7.09
CA MET A 86 -8.70 -2.36 -6.35
C MET A 86 -7.94 -3.69 -6.34
N GLY A 87 -8.41 -4.70 -7.08
CA GLY A 87 -7.87 -6.06 -7.08
C GLY A 87 -8.60 -6.97 -6.10
N SER A 88 -8.63 -8.26 -6.41
CA SER A 88 -9.20 -9.31 -5.55
C SER A 88 -8.22 -9.74 -4.47
N VAL A 89 -6.91 -9.59 -4.70
CA VAL A 89 -5.87 -9.73 -3.68
C VAL A 89 -5.16 -8.39 -3.53
N ALA A 90 -5.02 -7.91 -2.30
CA ALA A 90 -4.39 -6.64 -2.01
C ALA A 90 -3.81 -6.63 -0.59
N PHE A 91 -3.07 -5.57 -0.27
CA PHE A 91 -2.75 -5.26 1.12
C PHE A 91 -4.04 -4.84 1.88
N PRO A 92 -4.06 -4.94 3.22
CA PRO A 92 -5.17 -4.42 4.03
C PRO A 92 -5.44 -2.94 3.73
N GLY A 93 -6.70 -2.57 3.59
CA GLY A 93 -7.05 -1.19 3.26
C GLY A 93 -8.41 -1.01 2.61
N GLY A 94 -8.88 0.22 2.50
CA GLY A 94 -10.22 0.48 2.00
C GLY A 94 -10.41 1.91 1.58
N VAL A 95 -11.67 2.23 1.32
CA VAL A 95 -12.11 3.56 0.94
C VAL A 95 -12.23 4.39 2.21
N SER A 96 -11.75 5.63 2.18
CA SER A 96 -12.00 6.55 3.28
C SER A 96 -13.50 6.82 3.42
N VAL A 97 -13.99 6.84 4.65
CA VAL A 97 -15.37 7.17 4.99
C VAL A 97 -15.45 8.56 5.63
N ALA A 98 -16.67 9.11 5.76
CA ALA A 98 -16.84 10.44 6.35
C ALA A 98 -16.26 10.55 7.77
N ASP A 99 -16.37 9.48 8.56
CA ASP A 99 -15.86 9.40 9.92
C ASP A 99 -14.31 9.41 10.00
N ASP A 100 -13.61 9.14 8.89
CA ASP A 100 -12.14 9.27 8.83
C ASP A 100 -11.68 10.74 8.86
N CYS A 101 -12.61 11.70 8.75
CA CYS A 101 -12.37 13.13 8.91
C CYS A 101 -12.55 13.61 10.36
N ASP A 102 -12.95 12.73 11.29
CA ASP A 102 -13.17 13.11 12.69
C ASP A 102 -11.89 13.63 13.36
N PRO A 103 -12.00 14.63 14.23
CA PRO A 103 -10.86 15.08 15.03
C PRO A 103 -10.46 13.97 16.01
N LEU A 104 -9.18 13.59 15.99
CA LEU A 104 -8.64 12.51 16.80
C LEU A 104 -7.30 12.86 17.47
N PRO A 105 -7.04 12.35 18.69
CA PRO A 105 -5.70 12.42 19.27
C PRO A 105 -4.68 11.71 18.37
N TRP A 106 -3.59 12.40 18.07
CA TRP A 106 -2.68 12.04 16.99
C TRP A 106 -1.22 12.26 17.40
N ILE A 107 -0.37 11.31 17.09
CA ILE A 107 1.08 11.37 17.27
C ILE A 107 1.73 11.19 15.91
N GLY A 108 2.64 12.11 15.56
CA GLY A 108 3.38 12.09 14.30
C GLY A 108 3.10 13.29 13.40
N PRO A 109 3.40 13.17 12.09
CA PRO A 109 3.31 14.28 11.15
C PRO A 109 1.91 14.86 11.07
N SER A 110 1.79 16.19 10.94
CA SER A 110 0.49 16.84 10.79
C SER A 110 -0.20 16.43 9.48
N PRO A 111 -1.54 16.59 9.37
CA PRO A 111 -2.25 16.38 8.11
C PRO A 111 -1.65 17.14 6.94
N GLN A 112 -1.18 18.37 7.14
CA GLN A 112 -0.48 19.16 6.12
C GLN A 112 0.84 18.51 5.69
N THR A 113 1.59 17.92 6.63
CA THR A 113 2.83 17.20 6.32
C THR A 113 2.54 15.95 5.48
N TRP A 114 1.45 15.23 5.80
CA TRP A 114 1.00 14.10 4.99
C TRP A 114 0.52 14.51 3.60
N ALA A 115 -0.23 15.60 3.50
CA ALA A 115 -0.67 16.16 2.23
C ALA A 115 0.53 16.46 1.32
N GLN A 116 1.55 17.14 1.86
CA GLN A 116 2.81 17.39 1.16
C GLN A 116 3.54 16.09 0.77
N ALA A 117 3.62 15.12 1.67
CA ALA A 117 4.30 13.86 1.43
C ALA A 117 3.67 13.05 0.29
N PHE A 118 2.34 13.09 0.14
CA PHE A 118 1.60 12.39 -0.91
C PHE A 118 1.27 13.24 -2.14
N LYS A 119 1.70 14.52 -2.17
CA LYS A 119 1.31 15.50 -3.21
C LYS A 119 -0.22 15.57 -3.33
N GLU A 120 -0.89 15.58 -2.19
CA GLU A 120 -2.33 15.77 -2.05
C GLU A 120 -2.59 17.25 -1.77
N ASP A 121 -3.44 17.86 -2.61
CA ASP A 121 -3.79 19.27 -2.50
C ASP A 121 -4.88 19.47 -1.43
N ASP A 122 -5.71 18.45 -1.19
CA ASP A 122 -6.72 18.45 -0.14
C ASP A 122 -6.20 17.86 1.18
N VAL A 123 -5.93 18.72 2.15
CA VAL A 123 -5.47 18.33 3.49
C VAL A 123 -6.47 17.42 4.21
N VAL A 124 -7.77 17.58 3.97
CA VAL A 124 -8.81 16.74 4.58
C VAL A 124 -8.75 15.34 3.97
N ALA A 125 -8.56 15.23 2.65
CA ALA A 125 -8.33 13.94 2.00
C ALA A 125 -7.05 13.26 2.52
N ALA A 126 -5.97 14.01 2.75
CA ALA A 126 -4.74 13.47 3.33
C ALA A 126 -4.94 12.98 4.77
N HIS A 127 -5.70 13.71 5.60
CA HIS A 127 -6.08 13.26 6.94
C HIS A 127 -6.89 11.96 6.87
N ALA A 128 -7.96 11.95 6.09
CA ALA A 128 -8.84 10.80 5.93
C ALA A 128 -8.11 9.58 5.34
N ALA A 129 -7.11 9.80 4.49
CA ALA A 129 -6.26 8.73 3.98
C ALA A 129 -5.45 8.07 5.11
N VAL A 130 -4.85 8.85 6.01
CA VAL A 130 -4.06 8.30 7.12
C VAL A 130 -4.95 7.59 8.14
N VAL A 131 -6.08 8.21 8.54
CA VAL A 131 -7.04 7.58 9.48
C VAL A 131 -7.61 6.31 8.87
N GLY A 132 -8.07 6.36 7.62
CA GLY A 132 -8.59 5.21 6.90
C GLY A 132 -7.56 4.08 6.76
N ALA A 133 -6.27 4.38 6.57
CA ALA A 133 -5.22 3.37 6.53
C ALA A 133 -5.15 2.57 7.84
N ILE A 134 -5.18 3.25 8.99
CA ILE A 134 -5.08 2.62 10.31
C ILE A 134 -6.39 1.93 10.68
N ARG A 135 -7.54 2.57 10.42
CA ARG A 135 -8.86 2.00 10.66
C ARG A 135 -9.05 0.71 9.88
N GLU A 136 -8.83 0.72 8.56
CA GLU A 136 -9.00 -0.48 7.73
C GLU A 136 -8.03 -1.58 8.12
N SER A 137 -6.80 -1.24 8.52
CA SER A 137 -5.86 -2.24 9.07
C SER A 137 -6.41 -2.92 10.32
N PHE A 138 -7.00 -2.14 11.23
CA PHE A 138 -7.65 -2.67 12.43
C PHE A 138 -8.87 -3.51 12.10
N GLU A 139 -9.75 -3.04 11.22
CA GLU A 139 -10.94 -3.79 10.81
C GLU A 139 -10.57 -5.10 10.10
N GLU A 140 -9.67 -5.07 9.11
CA GLU A 140 -9.32 -6.25 8.29
C GLU A 140 -8.40 -7.22 8.99
N THR A 141 -7.41 -6.75 9.77
CA THR A 141 -6.37 -7.61 10.34
C THR A 141 -6.29 -7.59 11.86
N GLY A 142 -6.97 -6.64 12.51
CA GLY A 142 -6.86 -6.41 13.95
C GLY A 142 -5.59 -5.69 14.37
N MET A 143 -4.65 -5.44 13.44
CA MET A 143 -3.46 -4.65 13.71
C MET A 143 -3.85 -3.17 13.85
N LEU A 144 -3.54 -2.58 15.00
CA LEU A 144 -3.90 -1.21 15.34
C LEU A 144 -2.65 -0.38 15.65
N LEU A 145 -2.44 0.66 14.83
CA LEU A 145 -1.38 1.65 15.03
C LEU A 145 -1.88 2.78 15.94
N ALA A 146 -2.07 2.46 17.22
CA ALA A 146 -2.45 3.40 18.25
C ALA A 146 -1.80 3.06 19.60
N GLY A 147 -1.62 4.04 20.46
CA GLY A 147 -1.04 3.90 21.80
C GLY A 147 -1.43 5.04 22.73
N SER A 148 -1.09 4.95 24.02
CA SER A 148 -1.33 6.04 24.99
C SER A 148 -0.46 7.27 24.71
N ASP A 149 0.73 7.03 24.16
CA ASP A 149 1.81 7.99 23.95
C ASP A 149 2.74 7.54 22.81
N GLU A 150 3.81 8.31 22.58
CA GLU A 150 4.77 8.11 21.49
C GLU A 150 5.71 6.91 21.67
N LEU A 151 5.70 6.28 22.85
CA LEU A 151 6.57 5.16 23.20
C LEU A 151 5.81 3.83 23.21
N SER A 152 4.48 3.87 23.20
CA SER A 152 3.63 2.68 23.26
C SER A 152 2.80 2.45 22.00
N THR A 153 2.51 1.18 21.74
CA THR A 153 1.43 0.73 20.87
C THR A 153 0.57 -0.23 21.65
N VAL A 154 -0.69 -0.41 21.25
CA VAL A 154 -1.52 -1.47 21.84
C VAL A 154 -0.82 -2.82 21.67
N GLU A 155 -0.85 -3.61 22.73
CA GLU A 155 -0.38 -4.99 22.75
C GLU A 155 -1.60 -5.92 22.77
N GLY A 156 -1.48 -7.10 22.17
CA GLY A 156 -2.53 -8.10 22.20
C GLY A 156 -2.79 -8.75 20.84
N SER A 157 -3.28 -9.99 20.89
CA SER A 157 -3.72 -10.71 19.70
C SER A 157 -5.10 -10.22 19.26
N ALA A 158 -5.28 -10.11 17.94
CA ALA A 158 -6.52 -9.64 17.33
C ALA A 158 -7.77 -10.49 17.66
N ASP A 159 -7.60 -11.65 18.29
CA ASP A 159 -8.64 -12.63 18.64
C ASP A 159 -9.13 -12.56 20.09
N GLY A 160 -8.61 -11.64 20.92
CA GLY A 160 -9.16 -11.40 22.25
C GLY A 160 -10.63 -10.95 22.19
N PHE A 161 -11.53 -11.56 22.98
CA PHE A 161 -12.99 -11.37 22.86
C PHE A 161 -13.44 -9.90 22.85
N ASP A 162 -12.98 -9.09 23.82
CA ASP A 162 -13.33 -7.65 23.89
C ASP A 162 -12.77 -6.84 22.73
N GLN A 163 -11.61 -7.24 22.19
CA GLN A 163 -11.00 -6.59 21.03
C GLN A 163 -11.74 -6.98 19.75
N MET A 164 -12.17 -8.23 19.62
CA MET A 164 -12.96 -8.71 18.50
C MET A 164 -14.32 -8.02 18.43
N ALA A 165 -15.06 -7.93 19.54
CA ALA A 165 -16.36 -7.28 19.56
C ALA A 165 -16.27 -5.78 19.18
N ALA A 166 -15.25 -5.08 19.69
CA ALA A 166 -15.02 -3.68 19.33
C ALA A 166 -14.64 -3.53 17.85
N ARG A 167 -13.83 -4.45 17.34
CA ARG A 167 -13.42 -4.49 15.93
C ARG A 167 -14.60 -4.76 15.00
N GLU A 168 -15.47 -5.70 15.35
CA GLU A 168 -16.72 -5.98 14.61
C GLU A 168 -17.62 -4.75 14.56
N ALA A 169 -17.82 -4.07 15.70
CA ALA A 169 -18.64 -2.87 15.78
C ALA A 169 -18.07 -1.69 14.96
N VAL A 170 -16.75 -1.55 14.90
CA VAL A 170 -16.12 -0.55 14.02
C VAL A 170 -16.30 -0.94 12.56
N ALA A 171 -16.06 -2.22 12.22
CA ALA A 171 -16.17 -2.73 10.86
C ALA A 171 -17.60 -2.69 10.27
N SER A 172 -18.63 -2.83 11.12
CA SER A 172 -20.03 -2.71 10.72
C SER A 172 -20.51 -1.25 10.64
N GLY A 173 -19.76 -0.30 11.20
CA GLY A 173 -20.18 1.09 11.35
C GLY A 173 -21.09 1.33 12.57
N ASP A 174 -21.33 0.33 13.41
CA ASP A 174 -22.10 0.48 14.65
C ASP A 174 -21.39 1.35 15.68
N LYS A 175 -20.07 1.48 15.57
CA LYS A 175 -19.23 2.34 16.40
C LYS A 175 -18.24 3.13 15.56
N ARG A 176 -18.17 4.45 15.77
CA ARG A 176 -17.14 5.28 15.15
C ARG A 176 -15.77 4.84 15.64
N PHE A 177 -14.80 4.77 14.74
CA PHE A 177 -13.41 4.46 15.11
C PHE A 177 -12.85 5.50 16.09
N SER A 178 -13.26 6.76 15.95
CA SER A 178 -12.90 7.87 16.82
C SER A 178 -13.33 7.68 18.27
N ASP A 179 -14.57 7.22 18.48
CA ASP A 179 -15.12 6.91 19.79
C ASP A 179 -14.42 5.71 20.43
N TYR A 180 -14.09 4.69 19.62
CA TYR A 180 -13.34 3.53 20.09
C TYR A 180 -11.97 3.93 20.66
N LEU A 181 -11.21 4.79 19.95
CA LEU A 181 -9.91 5.27 20.42
C LEU A 181 -10.04 6.13 21.67
N SER A 182 -10.98 7.08 21.66
CA SER A 182 -11.19 8.02 22.77
C SER A 182 -11.56 7.33 24.07
N MET A 183 -12.49 6.36 24.02
CA MET A 183 -12.91 5.57 25.18
C MET A 183 -11.75 4.76 25.81
N ARG A 184 -10.72 4.43 25.01
CA ARG A 184 -9.56 3.65 25.44
C ARG A 184 -8.35 4.53 25.77
N GLY A 185 -8.48 5.86 25.68
CA GLY A 185 -7.37 6.79 25.87
C GLY A 185 -6.26 6.64 24.83
N LEU A 186 -6.59 6.12 23.64
CA LEU A 186 -5.63 5.83 22.58
C LEU A 186 -5.50 7.00 21.62
N LYS A 187 -4.27 7.21 21.14
CA LYS A 187 -3.90 8.19 20.12
C LYS A 187 -3.38 7.44 18.90
N LEU A 188 -3.70 7.93 17.71
CA LEU A 188 -3.18 7.35 16.47
C LEU A 188 -1.66 7.55 16.39
N ARG A 189 -0.94 6.48 16.10
CA ARG A 189 0.53 6.46 15.95
C ARG A 189 0.91 6.57 14.48
N THR A 190 0.63 7.73 13.91
CA THR A 190 0.85 7.98 12.47
C THR A 190 2.32 8.11 12.11
N ASP A 191 3.17 8.43 13.09
CA ASP A 191 4.63 8.39 12.99
C ASP A 191 5.19 7.01 12.62
N LEU A 192 4.43 5.94 12.88
CA LEU A 192 4.78 4.56 12.49
C LEU A 192 4.54 4.28 11.00
N LEU A 193 3.75 5.11 10.32
CA LEU A 193 3.53 5.00 8.89
C LEU A 193 4.65 5.70 8.11
N LYS A 194 4.96 5.17 6.93
CA LYS A 194 5.82 5.81 5.93
C LYS A 194 5.05 5.96 4.61
N PRO A 195 5.16 7.11 3.92
CA PRO A 195 4.56 7.26 2.60
C PRO A 195 5.31 6.39 1.59
N LEU A 196 4.58 5.60 0.79
CA LEU A 196 5.17 4.68 -0.19
C LEU A 196 4.89 5.10 -1.62
N SER A 197 3.63 5.14 -2.04
CA SER A 197 3.22 5.55 -3.40
C SER A 197 1.75 5.97 -3.43
N ARG A 198 1.31 6.60 -4.52
CA ARG A 198 -0.10 6.98 -4.73
C ARG A 198 -0.55 6.58 -6.12
N TRP A 199 -1.64 5.83 -6.24
CA TRP A 199 -2.10 5.25 -7.50
C TRP A 199 -3.56 5.59 -7.78
N GLN A 200 -3.82 6.12 -8.96
CA GLN A 200 -5.18 6.45 -9.42
C GLN A 200 -5.71 5.38 -10.36
N SER A 201 -6.96 4.97 -10.15
CA SER A 201 -7.65 4.05 -11.05
C SER A 201 -7.79 4.63 -12.47
N PRO A 202 -7.79 3.77 -13.50
CA PRO A 202 -8.02 4.19 -14.89
C PRO A 202 -9.33 4.96 -15.08
N ASP A 203 -9.33 5.88 -16.05
CA ASP A 203 -10.45 6.79 -16.32
C ASP A 203 -11.72 6.05 -16.80
N TYR A 204 -11.58 4.92 -17.51
CA TYR A 204 -12.69 4.07 -17.99
C TYR A 204 -13.42 3.26 -16.90
N ARG A 205 -13.01 3.36 -15.63
CA ARG A 205 -13.64 2.62 -14.53
C ARG A 205 -14.80 3.44 -13.96
N HIS A 206 -15.97 2.83 -13.82
CA HIS A 206 -17.14 3.44 -13.15
C HIS A 206 -16.90 3.74 -11.66
N LYS A 207 -16.10 2.91 -10.98
CA LYS A 207 -15.65 3.12 -9.60
C LYS A 207 -14.15 3.39 -9.62
N ARG A 208 -13.76 4.61 -9.26
CA ARG A 208 -12.37 5.07 -9.28
C ARG A 208 -11.87 5.39 -7.89
N TYR A 209 -10.60 5.09 -7.68
CA TYR A 209 -9.94 5.27 -6.39
C TYR A 209 -8.61 5.99 -6.55
N ASP A 210 -8.31 6.83 -5.58
CA ASP A 210 -7.00 7.42 -5.38
C ASP A 210 -6.37 6.78 -4.14
N ILE A 211 -5.47 5.82 -4.38
CA ILE A 211 -5.01 4.87 -3.38
C ILE A 211 -3.67 5.35 -2.81
N HIS A 212 -3.68 5.71 -1.53
CA HIS A 212 -2.51 6.06 -0.74
C HIS A 212 -1.89 4.79 -0.15
N TYR A 213 -0.72 4.40 -0.65
CA TYR A 213 0.04 3.29 -0.09
C TYR A 213 0.94 3.81 1.02
N PHE A 214 0.76 3.25 2.20
CA PHE A 214 1.63 3.43 3.34
C PHE A 214 2.46 2.16 3.56
N ALA A 215 3.64 2.31 4.16
CA ALA A 215 4.44 1.20 4.67
C ALA A 215 4.54 1.29 6.18
N CYS A 216 4.57 0.15 6.86
CA CYS A 216 4.74 0.07 8.31
C CYS A 216 5.50 -1.22 8.65
N ALA A 217 6.34 -1.19 9.69
CA ALA A 217 6.80 -2.44 10.28
C ALA A 217 5.61 -3.19 10.88
N ALA A 218 5.61 -4.52 10.83
CA ALA A 218 4.64 -5.30 11.60
C ALA A 218 4.73 -4.90 13.09
N PRO A 219 3.62 -4.46 13.73
CA PRO A 219 3.67 -4.03 15.13
C PRO A 219 4.06 -5.17 16.05
N VAL A 220 5.05 -4.93 16.92
CA VAL A 220 5.50 -5.93 17.89
C VAL A 220 4.36 -6.21 18.88
N GLY A 221 4.17 -7.48 19.23
CA GLY A 221 3.14 -7.90 20.19
C GLY A 221 1.71 -7.96 19.62
N GLN A 222 1.54 -7.72 18.32
CA GLN A 222 0.26 -7.90 17.63
C GLN A 222 0.35 -9.05 16.62
N SER A 223 -0.72 -9.84 16.53
CA SER A 223 -0.86 -10.90 15.52
C SER A 223 -2.05 -10.58 14.63
N ALA A 224 -1.82 -10.60 13.32
CA ALA A 224 -2.87 -10.36 12.34
C ALA A 224 -3.84 -11.55 12.29
N ALA A 225 -5.13 -11.26 12.34
CA ALA A 225 -6.20 -12.23 12.12
C ALA A 225 -7.28 -11.61 11.24
N LEU A 226 -7.64 -12.26 10.13
CA LEU A 226 -8.66 -11.74 9.24
C LEU A 226 -10.03 -11.70 9.91
N LEU A 227 -10.76 -10.59 9.80
CA LEU A 227 -12.14 -10.53 10.26
C LEU A 227 -13.02 -11.29 9.27
N LYS A 228 -13.84 -12.22 9.76
CA LYS A 228 -14.68 -13.08 8.89
C LYS A 228 -15.61 -12.29 7.97
N SER A 229 -16.08 -11.12 8.41
CA SER A 229 -16.93 -10.24 7.60
C SER A 229 -16.18 -9.51 6.49
N LYS A 230 -14.83 -9.50 6.53
CA LYS A 230 -13.97 -8.82 5.55
C LYS A 230 -13.45 -9.74 4.46
N GLY A 231 -13.37 -11.04 4.71
CA GLY A 231 -12.95 -12.01 3.70
C GLY A 231 -12.76 -13.42 4.26
N ILE A 232 -12.35 -14.32 3.39
CA ILE A 232 -12.10 -15.74 3.72
C ILE A 232 -10.62 -16.12 3.71
N TRP A 233 -9.74 -15.23 3.23
CA TRP A 233 -8.32 -15.50 3.11
C TRP A 233 -7.50 -14.24 3.42
N GLY A 234 -6.46 -14.42 4.22
CA GLY A 234 -5.51 -13.37 4.57
C GLY A 234 -4.29 -13.98 5.21
N GLU A 235 -3.13 -13.83 4.58
CA GLU A 235 -1.91 -14.54 4.98
C GLU A 235 -0.68 -13.65 4.85
N TRP A 236 0.31 -13.94 5.71
CA TRP A 236 1.68 -13.47 5.50
C TRP A 236 2.30 -14.30 4.38
N VAL A 237 2.77 -13.62 3.34
CA VAL A 237 3.39 -14.24 2.16
C VAL A 237 4.85 -13.82 2.06
N ASN A 238 5.73 -14.77 1.72
CA ASN A 238 7.10 -14.43 1.31
C ASN A 238 7.04 -13.69 -0.01
N VAL A 239 7.51 -12.44 -0.02
CA VAL A 239 7.38 -11.57 -1.17
C VAL A 239 8.22 -12.09 -2.33
N ARG A 240 9.48 -12.50 -2.11
CA ARG A 240 10.36 -12.94 -3.20
C ARG A 240 9.85 -14.19 -3.90
N GLU A 241 9.36 -15.17 -3.14
CA GLU A 241 8.73 -16.37 -3.71
C GLU A 241 7.54 -15.98 -4.58
N LEU A 242 6.67 -15.11 -4.08
CA LEU A 242 5.45 -14.70 -4.77
C LEU A 242 5.73 -14.00 -6.11
N ILE A 243 6.80 -13.19 -6.21
CA ILE A 243 7.10 -12.45 -7.45
C ILE A 243 8.06 -13.21 -8.37
N ALA A 244 8.67 -14.31 -7.90
CA ALA A 244 9.49 -15.16 -8.74
C ALA A 244 8.65 -15.87 -9.82
N ASP A 245 7.39 -16.21 -9.50
CA ASP A 245 6.42 -16.75 -10.44
C ASP A 245 5.04 -16.08 -10.27
N PRO A 246 4.85 -14.87 -10.85
CA PRO A 246 3.57 -14.18 -10.78
C PRO A 246 2.49 -14.87 -11.64
N THR A 247 2.87 -15.87 -12.46
CA THR A 247 1.94 -16.66 -13.26
C THR A 247 1.33 -17.83 -12.49
N SER A 248 1.88 -18.15 -11.33
CA SER A 248 1.37 -19.17 -10.42
C SER A 248 -0.08 -18.92 -10.01
N THR A 249 -0.88 -20.00 -9.94
CA THR A 249 -2.26 -19.98 -9.46
C THR A 249 -2.37 -20.23 -7.96
N ARG A 250 -1.26 -20.51 -7.26
CA ARG A 250 -1.24 -20.98 -5.87
C ARG A 250 -2.08 -20.12 -4.92
N ILE A 251 -1.98 -18.80 -5.03
CA ILE A 251 -2.75 -17.87 -4.18
C ILE A 251 -4.24 -17.95 -4.51
N GLY A 252 -4.60 -17.96 -5.79
CA GLY A 252 -6.00 -18.09 -6.21
C GLY A 252 -6.63 -19.40 -5.76
N ASP A 253 -5.89 -20.50 -5.89
CA ASP A 253 -6.34 -21.82 -5.46
C ASP A 253 -6.45 -21.93 -3.93
N ALA A 254 -5.54 -21.29 -3.18
CA ALA A 254 -5.58 -21.23 -1.72
C ALA A 254 -6.75 -20.40 -1.18
N ILE A 255 -7.14 -19.33 -1.88
CA ILE A 255 -8.34 -18.55 -1.54
C ILE A 255 -9.61 -19.39 -1.74
N GLY A 256 -9.65 -20.17 -2.83
CA GLY A 256 -10.73 -21.13 -3.09
C GLY A 256 -12.05 -20.51 -3.55
N ALA A 257 -12.07 -19.21 -3.89
CA ALA A 257 -13.25 -18.54 -4.44
C ALA A 257 -13.34 -18.73 -5.97
N GLU A 258 -14.55 -18.82 -6.51
CA GLU A 258 -14.81 -19.09 -7.94
C GLU A 258 -14.08 -18.10 -8.85
N GLU A 259 -14.02 -16.83 -8.47
CA GLU A 259 -13.35 -15.79 -9.22
C GLU A 259 -11.82 -15.77 -9.05
N THR A 260 -11.25 -16.66 -8.26
CA THR A 260 -9.80 -16.72 -7.95
C THR A 260 -9.13 -18.03 -8.36
N VAL A 261 -9.83 -19.16 -8.26
CA VAL A 261 -9.28 -20.48 -8.59
C VAL A 261 -8.82 -20.54 -10.05
N GLY A 262 -7.63 -21.10 -10.28
CA GLY A 262 -7.01 -21.21 -11.59
C GLY A 262 -6.54 -19.89 -12.20
N LYS A 263 -6.69 -18.76 -11.50
CA LYS A 263 -6.20 -17.46 -12.00
C LYS A 263 -4.76 -17.21 -11.54
N PRO A 264 -3.87 -16.80 -12.46
CA PRO A 264 -2.53 -16.35 -12.11
C PRO A 264 -2.56 -15.20 -11.09
N PHE A 265 -1.59 -15.17 -10.17
CA PHE A 265 -1.49 -14.12 -9.16
C PHE A 265 -1.48 -12.70 -9.75
N GLU A 266 -0.77 -12.48 -10.86
CA GLU A 266 -0.76 -11.18 -11.55
C GLU A 266 -2.13 -10.71 -12.06
N ARG A 267 -3.10 -11.62 -12.19
CA ARG A 267 -4.49 -11.31 -12.55
C ARG A 267 -5.38 -11.02 -11.35
N LEU A 268 -4.92 -11.34 -10.14
CA LEU A 268 -5.66 -11.10 -8.90
C LEU A 268 -5.34 -9.74 -8.26
N VAL A 269 -4.17 -9.17 -8.59
CA VAL A 269 -3.68 -7.90 -8.01
C VAL A 269 -3.77 -6.74 -9.00
N THR A 270 -3.73 -5.52 -8.47
CA THR A 270 -3.57 -4.33 -9.32
C THR A 270 -2.11 -4.09 -9.72
N PRO A 271 -1.86 -3.34 -10.81
CA PRO A 271 -0.52 -2.85 -11.14
C PRO A 271 0.21 -2.18 -9.96
N GLY A 272 -0.53 -1.43 -9.13
CA GLY A 272 0.03 -0.77 -7.95
C GLY A 272 0.52 -1.74 -6.89
N THR A 273 -0.30 -2.74 -6.57
CA THR A 273 0.08 -3.82 -5.65
C THR A 273 1.29 -4.60 -6.16
N LEU A 274 1.30 -4.98 -7.44
CA LEU A 274 2.42 -5.71 -8.05
C LEU A 274 3.74 -4.92 -7.99
N CYS A 275 3.72 -3.62 -8.33
CA CYS A 275 4.92 -2.78 -8.25
C CYS A 275 5.45 -2.61 -6.83
N VAL A 276 4.55 -2.52 -5.84
CA VAL A 276 4.94 -2.44 -4.43
C VAL A 276 5.59 -3.74 -3.97
N LEU A 277 5.02 -4.88 -4.35
CA LEU A 277 5.56 -6.20 -4.04
C LEU A 277 6.95 -6.41 -4.68
N GLU A 278 7.16 -5.99 -5.92
CA GLU A 278 8.49 -6.01 -6.55
C GLU A 278 9.50 -5.13 -5.81
N THR A 279 9.07 -3.96 -5.33
CA THR A 279 9.92 -3.07 -4.53
C THR A 279 10.31 -3.71 -3.20
N LEU A 280 9.37 -4.42 -2.55
CA LEU A 280 9.65 -5.21 -1.35
C LEU A 280 10.61 -6.37 -1.65
N ALA A 281 10.40 -7.12 -2.74
CA ALA A 281 11.26 -8.25 -3.11
C ALA A 281 12.73 -7.86 -3.30
N ALA A 282 12.95 -6.65 -3.83
CA ALA A 282 14.28 -6.07 -4.04
C ALA A 282 14.98 -5.62 -2.75
N ALA A 283 14.24 -5.41 -1.66
CA ALA A 283 14.81 -5.03 -0.37
C ALA A 283 15.42 -6.24 0.35
N SER A 284 16.48 -5.99 1.12
CA SER A 284 17.18 -7.02 1.88
C SER A 284 16.57 -7.29 3.25
N THR A 285 16.11 -6.23 3.94
CA THR A 285 15.53 -6.29 5.28
C THR A 285 14.41 -5.26 5.44
N SER A 286 13.54 -5.46 6.42
CA SER A 286 12.42 -4.57 6.75
C SER A 286 12.94 -3.18 7.10
N VAL A 287 14.02 -3.11 7.88
CA VAL A 287 14.72 -1.87 8.23
C VAL A 287 15.26 -1.17 6.99
N ALA A 288 15.93 -1.88 6.08
CA ALA A 288 16.44 -1.29 4.84
C ALA A 288 15.31 -0.73 3.96
N PHE A 289 14.19 -1.46 3.87
CA PHE A 289 13.00 -1.00 3.15
C PHE A 289 12.40 0.26 3.79
N LEU A 290 12.21 0.27 5.11
CA LEU A 290 11.57 1.38 5.81
C LEU A 290 12.47 2.62 5.96
N ALA A 291 13.79 2.45 6.02
CA ALA A 291 14.76 3.54 6.11
C ALA A 291 14.94 4.31 4.78
N GLN A 292 14.52 3.74 3.66
CA GLN A 292 14.64 4.39 2.36
C GLN A 292 13.77 5.66 2.32
N LYS A 293 14.40 6.81 2.13
CA LYS A 293 13.70 8.07 1.83
C LYS A 293 13.07 7.97 0.45
N ARG A 294 11.75 8.18 0.38
CA ARG A 294 10.98 8.13 -0.86
C ARG A 294 10.34 9.47 -1.15
N THR A 295 10.36 9.85 -2.42
CA THR A 295 9.48 10.89 -2.95
C THR A 295 8.30 10.18 -3.57
N VAL A 296 7.10 10.38 -3.02
CA VAL A 296 5.88 9.77 -3.58
C VAL A 296 5.69 10.25 -5.01
N GLN A 297 5.50 9.28 -5.90
CA GLN A 297 5.05 9.51 -7.25
C GLN A 297 3.56 9.20 -7.30
N VAL A 298 2.77 10.16 -7.74
CA VAL A 298 1.36 9.91 -8.08
C VAL A 298 1.37 9.26 -9.45
N LYS A 299 0.71 8.11 -9.58
CA LYS A 299 0.68 7.30 -10.80
C LYS A 299 -0.74 7.25 -11.33
N LYS A 300 -0.97 7.96 -12.44
CA LYS A 300 -2.23 7.94 -13.18
C LYS A 300 -2.14 6.97 -14.35
N ALA A 301 -3.15 6.12 -14.51
CA ALA A 301 -3.26 5.22 -15.64
C ALA A 301 -3.67 5.96 -16.92
N GLU A 302 -2.96 5.69 -17.99
CA GLU A 302 -3.28 6.09 -19.37
C GLU A 302 -3.48 4.83 -20.20
N ILE A 303 -4.50 4.81 -21.04
CA ILE A 303 -4.65 3.75 -22.04
C ILE A 303 -3.70 4.08 -23.18
N ILE A 304 -2.96 3.07 -23.63
CA ILE A 304 -2.20 3.13 -24.87
C ILE A 304 -2.62 1.96 -25.76
N GLU A 305 -2.55 2.17 -27.07
CA GLU A 305 -2.71 1.11 -28.06
C GLU A 305 -1.32 0.73 -28.59
N GLN A 306 -0.97 -0.54 -28.49
CA GLN A 306 0.29 -1.07 -29.03
C GLN A 306 0.03 -2.44 -29.63
N ASP A 307 0.47 -2.64 -30.88
CA ASP A 307 0.34 -3.91 -31.61
C ASP A 307 -1.11 -4.45 -31.65
N GLY A 308 -2.11 -3.55 -31.65
CA GLY A 308 -3.54 -3.89 -31.65
C GLY A 308 -4.11 -4.28 -30.29
N GLU A 309 -3.32 -4.23 -29.21
CA GLU A 309 -3.78 -4.42 -27.84
C GLU A 309 -3.91 -3.09 -27.08
N TYR A 310 -4.94 -2.96 -26.24
CA TYR A 310 -5.05 -1.86 -25.29
C TYR A 310 -4.34 -2.21 -23.98
N LEU A 311 -3.38 -1.38 -23.61
CA LEU A 311 -2.54 -1.55 -22.43
C LEU A 311 -2.66 -0.32 -21.52
N LEU A 312 -2.27 -0.49 -20.26
CA LEU A 312 -2.13 0.60 -19.31
C LEU A 312 -0.66 0.98 -19.17
N ARG A 313 -0.41 2.26 -19.33
CA ARG A 313 0.81 2.93 -18.89
C ARG A 313 0.50 3.77 -17.66
N TYR A 314 1.45 3.89 -16.73
CA TYR A 314 1.31 4.79 -15.57
C TYR A 314 2.28 5.96 -15.64
N THR A 315 1.73 7.17 -15.70
CA THR A 315 2.46 8.45 -15.77
C THR A 315 2.22 9.28 -14.51
N THR A 316 2.97 10.38 -14.35
CA THR A 316 2.64 11.38 -13.33
C THR A 316 1.44 12.20 -13.83
N PRO A 317 0.41 12.47 -12.99
CA PRO A 317 -0.69 13.34 -13.38
C PRO A 317 -0.18 14.67 -13.93
N LYS A 318 -0.72 15.08 -15.07
CA LYS A 318 -0.53 16.46 -15.55
C LYS A 318 -1.20 17.38 -14.53
N LYS A 319 -0.50 18.40 -14.04
CA LYS A 319 -1.15 19.47 -13.27
C LYS A 319 -2.32 19.97 -14.11
N ALA A 320 -3.52 20.08 -13.51
CA ALA A 320 -4.64 20.70 -14.19
C ALA A 320 -4.15 22.06 -14.71
N GLY A 321 -4.18 22.24 -16.03
CA GLY A 321 -3.88 23.53 -16.63
C GLY A 321 -4.82 24.55 -15.98
N THR A 322 -4.30 25.74 -15.67
CA THR A 322 -5.14 26.90 -15.46
C THR A 322 -6.09 26.97 -16.64
N TRP A 323 -7.36 26.65 -16.40
CA TRP A 323 -8.42 26.91 -17.36
C TRP A 323 -8.40 28.42 -17.60
N GLU A 324 -7.81 28.84 -18.73
CA GLU A 324 -8.03 30.18 -19.22
C GLU A 324 -9.54 30.32 -19.35
N LYS A 325 -10.10 31.24 -18.58
CA LYS A 325 -11.50 31.62 -18.70
C LYS A 325 -11.73 31.96 -20.17
N CYS A 326 -12.46 31.12 -20.89
CA CYS A 326 -13.16 31.57 -22.07
C CYS A 326 -14.13 32.66 -21.61
N SER A 327 -13.71 33.91 -21.80
CA SER A 327 -14.56 35.08 -21.68
C SER A 327 -15.72 34.92 -22.67
N LEU A 328 -16.93 34.78 -22.14
CA LEU A 328 -18.15 35.20 -22.82
C LEU A 328 -18.43 36.64 -22.40
#